data_AF-A0A954IVV2-F1
#
_entry.id   AF-A0A954IVV2-F1
#
_cell.length_a   1.000
_cell.length_b   1.000
_cell.length_c   1.000
_cell.angle_alpha   90.00
_cell.angle_beta   90.00
_cell.angle_gamma   90.00
#
_symmetry.space_group_name_H-M   'P 1'
#
loop_
_entity.id
_entity.type
_entity.pdbx_description
1 polymer ?
#
loop_
_entity_poly.entity_id
_entity_poly.type
_entity_poly.pdbx_seq_one_letter_code
_entity_poly.pdbx_strand_id
1 'polypeptide(L)'
;MILAVLPSFGFAQGGGIEPKHFRTEIRAVDGELWGSGFDFKASFHDGFHFYARGNRERETVSLAWSTVAVGLEGREASIAHGDASSLHVDGYRARLDFDGFSEIYDILADGVEQRFVIHEKPSGSGDLVVRGRVTSALRAEERASEHAPISWHDASGDARIVYGKAFVLDQEGARHAIGTRVIGDTVELRVPEAVWQHTTFPLTIDPMIRNGSFANPAEGSRIGRLLTVQREIGTSSDLLVAINLNSRYATDVYVFRCEAGLRNPRVVWSDVRWNVNVKCRDGCFVGGAETALFRL
;
A
#
# COMPACT_ATOMS: atom_id res chain seq x y z
N MET A 1 -5.41 28.01 30.77
CA MET A 1 -5.55 26.73 30.06
C MET A 1 -6.91 26.15 30.43
N ILE A 2 -7.93 26.42 29.61
CA ILE A 2 -9.31 25.99 29.87
C ILE A 2 -9.51 24.66 29.13
N LEU A 3 -9.61 23.56 29.88
CA LEU A 3 -9.97 22.25 29.34
C LEU A 3 -11.50 22.28 29.10
N ALA A 4 -11.92 22.63 27.89
CA ALA A 4 -13.33 22.55 27.52
C ALA A 4 -13.70 21.07 27.32
N VAL A 5 -14.52 20.53 28.22
CA VAL A 5 -15.18 19.24 28.00
C VAL A 5 -16.21 19.45 26.91
N LEU A 6 -15.94 18.97 25.70
CA LEU A 6 -16.91 19.02 24.61
C LEU A 6 -18.07 18.05 24.92
N PRO A 7 -19.32 18.41 24.58
CA PRO A 7 -20.43 17.49 24.68
C PRO A 7 -20.16 16.27 23.79
N SER A 8 -20.62 15.10 24.23
CA SER A 8 -20.63 13.88 23.46
C SER A 8 -21.39 14.10 22.15
N PHE A 9 -20.66 14.35 21.06
CA PHE A 9 -21.23 14.38 19.72
C PHE A 9 -21.67 12.95 19.38
N GLY A 10 -22.98 12.72 19.38
CA GLY A 10 -23.53 11.59 18.65
C GLY A 10 -23.18 11.82 17.18
N PHE A 11 -22.33 10.96 16.62
CA PHE A 11 -22.17 10.91 15.17
C PHE A 11 -23.55 10.60 14.60
N ALA A 12 -24.19 11.59 13.99
CA ALA A 12 -25.29 11.33 13.07
C ALA A 12 -24.77 10.32 12.04
N GLN A 13 -25.64 9.42 11.57
CA GLN A 13 -25.34 8.47 10.49
C GLN A 13 -25.10 9.21 9.15
N GLY A 14 -24.11 10.10 9.10
CA GLY A 14 -23.61 10.73 7.90
C GLY A 14 -22.72 9.73 7.19
N GLY A 15 -22.93 9.58 5.87
CA GLY A 15 -22.22 8.62 5.03
C GLY A 15 -20.73 8.57 5.33
N GLY A 16 -20.28 7.43 5.84
CA GLY A 16 -18.87 7.20 6.10
C GLY A 16 -18.07 7.40 4.82
N ILE A 17 -16.86 7.93 4.95
CA ILE A 17 -15.92 7.96 3.83
C ILE A 17 -15.69 6.52 3.39
N GLU A 18 -15.95 6.25 2.11
CA GLU A 18 -15.54 4.98 1.55
C GLU A 18 -14.01 4.90 1.64
N PRO A 19 -13.47 3.91 2.38
CA PRO A 19 -12.03 3.78 2.65
C PRO A 19 -11.14 3.85 1.40
N LYS A 20 -11.70 3.55 0.22
CA LYS A 20 -11.00 3.51 -1.08
C LYS A 20 -10.40 4.85 -1.54
N HIS A 21 -10.79 5.98 -0.96
CA HIS A 21 -10.20 7.30 -1.32
C HIS A 21 -9.07 7.74 -0.38
N PHE A 22 -8.72 6.93 0.62
CA PHE A 22 -7.60 7.22 1.51
C PHE A 22 -6.28 6.89 0.79
N ARG A 23 -5.37 7.87 0.74
CA ARG A 23 -4.01 7.74 0.19
C ARG A 23 -3.05 8.46 1.11
N THR A 24 -1.91 7.85 1.39
CA THR A 24 -0.83 8.46 2.15
C THR A 24 0.33 8.75 1.22
N GLU A 25 0.87 9.96 1.29
CA GLU A 25 2.08 10.32 0.55
C GLU A 25 3.27 9.47 1.00
N ILE A 26 4.12 9.12 0.04
CA ILE A 26 5.44 8.58 0.28
C ILE A 26 6.32 9.73 0.76
N ARG A 27 7.01 9.53 1.89
CA ARG A 27 7.84 10.55 2.53
C ARG A 27 9.22 10.01 2.84
N ALA A 28 10.20 10.90 2.76
CA ALA A 28 11.54 10.62 3.26
C ALA A 28 11.54 10.70 4.79
N VAL A 29 11.98 9.64 5.46
CA VAL A 29 12.19 9.56 6.90
C VAL A 29 13.60 9.04 7.12
N ASP A 30 14.46 9.87 7.71
CA ASP A 30 15.87 9.53 7.98
C ASP A 30 16.64 9.04 6.73
N GLY A 31 16.28 9.56 5.56
CA GLY A 31 16.89 9.21 4.27
C GLY A 31 16.19 8.07 3.52
N GLU A 32 15.22 7.41 4.13
CA GLU A 32 14.48 6.29 3.52
C GLU A 32 13.09 6.72 3.04
N LEU A 33 12.62 6.15 1.94
CA LEU A 33 11.32 6.45 1.35
C LEU A 33 10.25 5.50 1.88
N TRP A 34 9.24 6.05 2.55
CA TRP A 34 8.20 5.28 3.24
C TRP A 34 6.79 5.71 2.85
N GLY A 35 5.91 4.75 2.59
CA GLY A 35 4.46 4.90 2.47
C GLY A 35 3.71 4.08 3.53
N SER A 36 2.44 4.39 3.80
CA SER A 36 1.64 3.61 4.77
C SER A 36 0.14 3.62 4.47
N GLY A 37 -0.55 2.56 4.88
CA GLY A 37 -2.01 2.48 4.91
C GLY A 37 -2.55 2.28 6.33
N PHE A 38 -3.75 1.72 6.45
CA PHE A 38 -4.38 1.47 7.74
C PHE A 38 -3.65 0.42 8.58
N ASP A 39 -3.09 -0.59 7.92
CA ASP A 39 -2.54 -1.78 8.57
C ASP A 39 -1.26 -2.30 7.90
N PHE A 40 -0.56 -1.42 7.18
CA PHE A 40 0.73 -1.75 6.60
C PHE A 40 1.63 -0.52 6.48
N LYS A 41 2.92 -0.79 6.27
CA LYS A 41 3.91 0.17 5.79
C LYS A 41 4.57 -0.38 4.54
N ALA A 42 5.07 0.50 3.68
CA ALA A 42 5.85 0.15 2.52
C ALA A 42 7.13 0.98 2.49
N SER A 43 8.25 0.36 2.12
CA SER A 43 9.54 1.02 1.92
C SER A 43 9.99 0.88 0.47
N PHE A 44 10.73 1.88 -0.01
CA PHE A 44 11.27 1.98 -1.37
C PHE A 44 12.78 2.26 -1.43
N HIS A 45 13.49 2.26 -0.30
CA HIS A 45 14.90 2.69 -0.27
C HIS A 45 15.90 1.67 -0.84
N ASP A 46 15.62 0.38 -0.71
CA ASP A 46 16.45 -0.75 -1.15
C ASP A 46 15.70 -1.72 -2.08
N GLY A 47 14.66 -1.19 -2.74
CA GLY A 47 13.65 -1.98 -3.45
C GLY A 47 12.30 -1.88 -2.73
N PHE A 48 11.32 -2.63 -3.20
CA PHE A 48 9.99 -2.61 -2.60
C PHE A 48 9.88 -3.61 -1.46
N HIS A 49 9.53 -3.10 -0.27
CA HIS A 49 9.21 -3.92 0.89
C HIS A 49 7.81 -3.57 1.40
N PHE A 50 6.97 -4.58 1.58
CA PHE A 50 5.67 -4.49 2.24
C PHE A 50 5.75 -5.07 3.66
N TYR A 51 5.31 -4.30 4.65
CA TYR A 51 5.30 -4.70 6.06
C TYR A 51 3.84 -4.82 6.51
N ALA A 52 3.36 -6.06 6.64
CA ALA A 52 2.04 -6.33 7.19
C ALA A 52 2.04 -6.10 8.69
N ARG A 53 1.08 -5.32 9.16
CA ARG A 53 0.93 -5.08 10.59
C ARG A 53 0.20 -6.25 11.24
N GLY A 54 0.85 -6.85 12.23
CA GLY A 54 0.21 -7.81 13.13
C GLY A 54 -0.80 -7.16 14.08
N ASN A 55 -1.69 -7.97 14.63
CA ASN A 55 -2.47 -7.58 15.83
C ASN A 55 -1.55 -7.50 17.07
N ARG A 56 -2.08 -7.03 18.21
CA ARG A 56 -1.32 -6.59 19.42
C ARG A 56 -0.22 -7.55 19.93
N GLU A 57 -0.27 -8.82 19.57
CA GLU A 57 0.58 -9.91 20.09
C GLU A 57 1.55 -10.48 19.05
N ARG A 58 1.48 -10.05 17.78
CA ARG A 58 2.23 -10.67 16.69
C ARG A 58 3.29 -9.76 16.12
N GLU A 59 4.40 -10.39 15.74
CA GLU A 59 5.53 -9.74 15.08
C GLU A 59 5.10 -9.15 13.72
N THR A 60 5.71 -8.02 13.36
CA THR A 60 5.64 -7.46 12.02
C THR A 60 6.29 -8.45 11.06
N VAL A 61 5.59 -8.80 9.99
CA VAL A 61 6.15 -9.64 8.94
C VAL A 61 6.27 -8.85 7.65
N SER A 62 7.30 -9.16 6.87
CA SER A 62 7.60 -8.43 5.65
C SER A 62 7.63 -9.33 4.42
N LEU A 63 7.37 -8.73 3.28
CA LEU A 63 7.53 -9.30 1.95
C LEU A 63 8.32 -8.29 1.12
N ALA A 64 9.49 -8.68 0.62
CA ALA A 64 10.23 -7.89 -0.37
C ALA A 64 9.96 -8.43 -1.77
N TRP A 65 9.69 -7.54 -2.72
CA TRP A 65 9.54 -7.89 -4.14
C TRP A 65 10.74 -7.40 -4.93
N SER A 66 11.21 -8.23 -5.87
CA SER A 66 12.17 -7.83 -6.89
C SER A 66 11.75 -8.38 -8.23
N THR A 67 11.53 -7.52 -9.22
CA THR A 67 11.29 -7.95 -10.60
C THR A 67 12.58 -8.50 -11.18
N VAL A 68 12.57 -9.77 -11.60
CA VAL A 68 13.77 -10.50 -12.06
C VAL A 68 13.74 -10.81 -13.56
N ALA A 69 12.56 -10.81 -14.19
CA ALA A 69 12.46 -10.93 -15.63
C ALA A 69 11.13 -10.40 -16.18
N VAL A 70 11.16 -9.82 -17.38
CA VAL A 70 9.96 -9.42 -18.15
C VAL A 70 10.17 -9.78 -19.62
N GLY A 71 9.16 -10.35 -20.27
CA GLY A 71 9.17 -10.61 -21.72
C GLY A 71 8.28 -11.76 -22.13
N LEU A 72 8.48 -12.28 -23.34
CA LEU A 72 7.74 -13.45 -23.84
C LEU A 72 8.30 -14.74 -23.24
N GLU A 73 7.45 -15.74 -23.00
CA GLU A 73 7.82 -17.00 -22.37
C GLU A 73 9.06 -17.64 -23.03
N GLY A 74 10.09 -17.90 -22.22
CA GLY A 74 11.37 -18.48 -22.66
C GLY A 74 12.32 -17.51 -23.35
N ARG A 75 11.95 -16.23 -23.45
CA ARG A 75 12.73 -15.12 -24.04
C ARG A 75 12.67 -13.86 -23.18
N GLU A 76 12.49 -14.01 -21.87
CA GLU A 76 12.38 -12.88 -20.96
C GLU A 76 13.75 -12.22 -20.76
N ALA A 77 13.78 -10.89 -20.77
CA ALA A 77 14.97 -10.14 -20.40
C ALA A 77 15.18 -10.29 -18.88
N SER A 78 16.36 -10.75 -18.49
CA SER A 78 16.73 -10.82 -17.07
C SER A 78 16.97 -9.41 -16.54
N ILE A 79 16.46 -9.12 -15.35
CA ILE A 79 16.59 -7.84 -14.67
C ILE A 79 17.45 -8.06 -13.43
N ALA A 80 18.58 -7.39 -13.37
CA ALA A 80 19.48 -7.35 -12.22
C ALA A 80 19.07 -6.22 -11.25
N HIS A 81 19.54 -6.36 -10.01
CA HIS A 81 19.36 -5.32 -9.01
C HIS A 81 20.09 -4.04 -9.44
N GLY A 82 19.38 -2.91 -9.43
CA GLY A 82 19.91 -1.62 -9.89
C GLY A 82 19.72 -1.34 -11.38
N ASP A 83 19.09 -2.24 -12.14
CA ASP A 83 18.78 -2.00 -13.56
C ASP A 83 17.71 -0.94 -13.78
N ALA A 84 16.92 -0.61 -12.75
CA ALA A 84 16.03 0.53 -12.81
C ALA A 84 16.85 1.80 -13.05
N SER A 85 16.55 2.48 -14.15
CA SER A 85 17.23 3.72 -14.56
C SER A 85 17.01 4.86 -13.56
N SER A 86 15.87 4.86 -12.86
CA SER A 86 15.50 5.85 -11.86
C SER A 86 14.37 5.37 -10.96
N LEU A 87 14.35 5.88 -9.73
CA LEU A 87 13.19 5.86 -8.83
C LEU A 87 12.58 7.26 -8.78
N HIS A 88 11.33 7.36 -9.22
CA HIS A 88 10.54 8.59 -9.17
C HIS A 88 9.46 8.46 -8.09
N VAL A 89 9.37 9.47 -7.22
CA VAL A 89 8.32 9.55 -6.20
C VAL A 89 7.49 10.80 -6.43
N ASP A 90 6.17 10.64 -6.55
CA ASP A 90 5.20 11.73 -6.67
C ASP A 90 3.96 11.44 -5.81
N GLY A 91 3.81 12.19 -4.71
CA GLY A 91 2.74 11.99 -3.75
C GLY A 91 2.75 10.57 -3.17
N TYR A 92 1.71 9.79 -3.46
CA TYR A 92 1.52 8.41 -2.98
C TYR A 92 2.07 7.35 -3.96
N ARG A 93 2.77 7.76 -5.02
CA ARG A 93 3.25 6.89 -6.09
C ARG A 93 4.77 6.81 -6.11
N ALA A 94 5.31 5.60 -6.15
CA ALA A 94 6.69 5.32 -6.53
C ALA A 94 6.71 4.65 -7.90
N ARG A 95 7.66 5.02 -8.76
CA ARG A 95 7.83 4.46 -10.11
C ARG A 95 9.30 4.14 -10.35
N LEU A 96 9.55 2.92 -10.80
CA LEU A 96 10.83 2.43 -11.30
C LEU A 96 10.73 2.31 -12.82
N ASP A 97 11.68 2.90 -13.54
CA ASP A 97 11.72 2.84 -15.00
C ASP A 97 12.80 1.88 -15.50
N PHE A 98 12.39 0.91 -16.31
CA PHE A 98 13.25 -0.08 -16.95
C PHE A 98 13.20 0.07 -18.47
N ASP A 99 14.07 -0.64 -19.18
CA ASP A 99 13.98 -0.71 -20.64
C ASP A 99 12.71 -1.47 -21.07
N GLY A 100 11.82 -0.79 -21.80
CA GLY A 100 10.57 -1.36 -22.33
C GLY A 100 9.37 -1.45 -21.36
N PHE A 101 9.56 -1.20 -20.06
CA PHE A 101 8.45 -1.16 -19.10
C PHE A 101 8.71 -0.27 -17.88
N SER A 102 7.65 0.03 -17.13
CA SER A 102 7.73 0.68 -15.82
C SER A 102 7.06 -0.17 -14.75
N GLU A 103 7.63 -0.19 -13.55
CA GLU A 103 7.03 -0.76 -12.36
C GLU A 103 6.58 0.36 -11.42
N ILE A 104 5.30 0.39 -11.07
CA ILE A 104 4.67 1.48 -10.33
C ILE A 104 4.02 0.92 -9.08
N TYR A 105 4.20 1.61 -7.96
CA TYR A 105 3.57 1.29 -6.69
C TYR A 105 2.70 2.46 -6.25
N ASP A 106 1.40 2.23 -6.11
CA ASP A 106 0.45 3.20 -5.56
C ASP A 106 0.08 2.81 -4.13
N ILE A 107 0.38 3.70 -3.18
CA ILE A 107 -0.02 3.52 -1.79
C ILE A 107 -1.51 3.83 -1.64
N LEU A 108 -2.28 2.79 -1.35
CA LEU A 108 -3.70 2.87 -1.02
C LEU A 108 -3.93 2.68 0.48
N ALA A 109 -5.19 2.83 0.90
CA ALA A 109 -5.60 2.68 2.28
C ALA A 109 -5.42 1.26 2.83
N ASP A 110 -5.72 0.26 1.99
CA ASP A 110 -5.83 -1.16 2.34
C ASP A 110 -4.75 -2.02 1.65
N GLY A 111 -3.80 -1.39 0.97
CA GLY A 111 -2.65 -2.09 0.37
C GLY A 111 -1.83 -1.22 -0.56
N VAL A 112 -0.96 -1.88 -1.32
CA VAL A 112 -0.18 -1.27 -2.40
C VAL A 112 -0.62 -1.89 -3.72
N GLU A 113 -1.13 -1.08 -4.64
CA GLU A 113 -1.30 -1.50 -6.04
C GLU A 113 0.07 -1.51 -6.70
N GLN A 114 0.45 -2.64 -7.30
CA GLN A 114 1.69 -2.81 -8.02
C GLN A 114 1.34 -2.97 -9.50
N ARG A 115 1.83 -2.05 -10.34
CA ARG A 115 1.50 -1.99 -11.76
C ARG A 115 2.74 -2.16 -12.61
N PHE A 116 2.69 -3.09 -13.56
CA PHE A 116 3.70 -3.22 -14.61
C PHE A 116 3.13 -2.66 -15.90
N VAL A 117 3.67 -1.54 -16.37
CA VAL A 117 3.23 -0.89 -17.61
C VAL A 117 4.22 -1.25 -18.71
N ILE A 118 3.82 -2.16 -19.60
CA ILE A 118 4.61 -2.54 -20.78
C ILE A 118 4.35 -1.51 -21.87
N HIS A 119 5.40 -0.83 -22.33
CA HIS A 119 5.25 0.34 -23.19
C HIS A 119 4.92 -0.04 -24.64
N GLU A 120 5.54 -1.11 -25.13
CA GLU A 120 5.44 -1.53 -26.52
C GLU A 120 5.04 -2.99 -26.63
N LYS A 121 4.34 -3.30 -27.73
CA LYS A 121 3.94 -4.67 -28.04
C LYS A 121 5.17 -5.51 -28.36
N PRO A 122 5.43 -6.63 -27.66
CA PRO A 122 6.58 -7.47 -27.94
C PRO A 122 6.45 -8.13 -29.32
N SER A 123 7.58 -8.37 -29.98
CA SER A 123 7.62 -9.08 -31.26
C SER A 123 7.70 -10.61 -31.06
N GLY A 124 6.86 -11.34 -31.79
CA GLY A 124 6.81 -12.80 -31.81
C GLY A 124 5.54 -13.37 -31.18
N SER A 125 5.63 -14.61 -30.71
CA SER A 125 4.54 -15.39 -30.10
C SER A 125 4.92 -15.89 -28.70
N GLY A 126 3.91 -16.39 -27.97
CA GLY A 126 4.02 -16.85 -26.59
C GLY A 126 3.35 -15.90 -25.59
N ASP A 127 3.18 -16.38 -24.36
CA ASP A 127 2.63 -15.58 -23.28
C ASP A 127 3.61 -14.50 -22.85
N LEU A 128 3.08 -13.33 -22.49
CA LEU A 128 3.86 -12.27 -21.86
C LEU A 128 3.93 -12.56 -20.36
N VAL A 129 5.14 -12.62 -19.82
CA VAL A 129 5.44 -13.02 -18.44
C VAL A 129 6.18 -11.91 -17.71
N VAL A 130 5.73 -11.61 -16.49
CA VAL A 130 6.49 -10.84 -15.49
C VAL A 130 6.85 -11.80 -14.36
N ARG A 131 8.14 -11.90 -14.02
CA ARG A 131 8.63 -12.69 -12.90
C ARG A 131 9.13 -11.78 -11.78
N GLY A 132 8.60 -12.00 -10.59
CA GLY A 132 9.13 -11.43 -9.36
C GLY A 132 9.69 -12.49 -8.44
N ARG A 133 10.83 -12.20 -7.83
CA ARG A 133 11.33 -12.91 -6.66
C ARG A 133 10.75 -12.27 -5.40
N VAL A 134 10.29 -13.11 -4.49
CA VAL A 134 9.78 -12.73 -3.18
C VAL A 134 10.76 -13.19 -2.10
N THR A 135 11.28 -12.23 -1.33
CA THR A 135 12.09 -12.53 -0.13
C THR A 135 11.23 -12.32 1.11
N SER A 136 10.94 -13.40 1.84
CA SER A 136 10.13 -13.36 3.06
C SER A 136 10.38 -14.59 3.94
N ALA A 137 10.12 -14.46 5.25
CA ALA A 137 9.98 -15.61 6.15
C ALA A 137 8.64 -16.34 5.97
N LEU A 138 7.66 -15.71 5.32
CA LEU A 138 6.37 -16.28 5.00
C LEU A 138 6.46 -17.30 3.86
N ARG A 139 5.52 -18.24 3.81
CA ARG A 139 5.46 -19.28 2.78
C ARG A 139 4.14 -19.21 2.02
N ALA A 140 4.21 -19.35 0.70
CA ALA A 140 3.07 -19.58 -0.15
C ALA A 140 3.13 -21.01 -0.71
N GLU A 141 1.97 -21.61 -0.96
CA GLU A 141 1.91 -22.90 -1.64
C GLU A 141 2.29 -22.75 -3.12
N GLU A 142 3.15 -23.65 -3.60
CA GLU A 142 3.41 -23.76 -5.04
C GLU A 142 2.13 -24.15 -5.76
N ARG A 143 1.92 -23.54 -6.93
CA ARG A 143 0.71 -23.80 -7.72
C ARG A 143 0.91 -23.47 -9.18
N ALA A 144 0.11 -24.10 -10.02
CA ALA A 144 0.00 -23.79 -11.43
C ALA A 144 -0.57 -22.37 -11.65
N SER A 145 -0.48 -21.88 -12.89
CA SER A 145 -1.03 -20.57 -13.24
C SER A 145 -2.56 -20.58 -13.11
N GLU A 146 -3.10 -19.74 -12.22
CA GLU A 146 -4.53 -19.59 -11.99
C GLU A 146 -4.88 -18.13 -11.69
N HIS A 147 -6.07 -17.68 -12.07
CA HIS A 147 -6.60 -16.37 -11.68
C HIS A 147 -7.11 -16.35 -10.22
N ALA A 148 -6.18 -16.50 -9.28
CA ALA A 148 -6.44 -16.57 -7.84
C ALA A 148 -5.44 -15.70 -7.07
N PRO A 149 -5.80 -15.16 -5.89
CA PRO A 149 -4.84 -14.47 -5.03
C PRO A 149 -3.82 -15.45 -4.44
N ILE A 150 -2.60 -15.02 -4.17
CA ILE A 150 -1.61 -15.79 -3.39
C ILE A 150 -1.71 -15.35 -1.92
N SER A 151 -1.80 -16.31 -1.01
CA SER A 151 -1.68 -16.04 0.43
C SER A 151 -0.30 -16.47 0.92
N TRP A 152 0.37 -15.60 1.65
CA TRP A 152 1.65 -15.85 2.29
C TRP A 152 1.43 -16.06 3.79
N HIS A 153 1.77 -17.25 4.26
CA HIS A 153 1.46 -17.73 5.60
C HIS A 153 2.69 -17.68 6.52
N ASP A 154 2.47 -17.38 7.81
CA ASP A 154 3.51 -17.56 8.82
C ASP A 154 3.70 -19.04 9.21
N ALA A 155 4.62 -19.31 10.13
CA ALA A 155 4.90 -20.67 10.61
C ALA A 155 3.70 -21.33 11.34
N SER A 156 2.69 -20.55 11.74
CA SER A 156 1.46 -21.06 12.35
C SER A 156 0.37 -21.37 11.32
N GLY A 157 0.62 -21.11 10.03
CA GLY A 157 -0.34 -21.31 8.95
C GLY A 157 -1.31 -20.15 8.73
N ASP A 158 -1.13 -19.02 9.43
CA ASP A 158 -2.02 -17.87 9.26
C ASP A 158 -1.60 -17.03 8.06
N ALA A 159 -2.54 -16.70 7.17
CA ALA A 159 -2.28 -15.80 6.04
C ALA A 159 -1.98 -14.38 6.55
N ARG A 160 -0.78 -13.89 6.26
CA ARG A 160 -0.28 -12.59 6.72
C ARG A 160 -0.22 -11.53 5.63
N ILE A 161 0.07 -11.94 4.40
CA ILE A 161 0.13 -11.04 3.25
C ILE A 161 -0.61 -11.73 2.11
N VAL A 162 -1.44 -10.96 1.39
CA VAL A 162 -2.15 -11.44 0.21
C VAL A 162 -1.65 -10.67 -1.00
N TYR A 163 -1.19 -11.40 -2.01
CA TYR A 163 -0.96 -10.90 -3.36
C TYR A 163 -2.23 -11.13 -4.18
N GLY A 164 -2.94 -10.07 -4.49
CA GLY A 164 -4.26 -10.09 -5.10
C GLY A 164 -4.26 -10.72 -6.49
N LYS A 165 -5.47 -11.01 -6.98
CA LYS A 165 -5.66 -11.45 -8.37
C LYS A 165 -5.14 -10.38 -9.31
N ALA A 166 -4.32 -10.77 -10.28
CA ALA A 166 -3.81 -9.85 -11.27
C ALA A 166 -4.76 -9.71 -12.47
N PHE A 167 -4.81 -8.51 -13.01
CA PHE A 167 -5.55 -8.18 -14.22
C PHE A 167 -4.63 -7.50 -15.21
N VAL A 168 -4.97 -7.63 -16.49
CA VAL A 168 -4.45 -6.79 -17.55
C VAL A 168 -5.47 -5.72 -17.88
N LEU A 169 -4.99 -4.49 -18.05
CA LEU A 169 -5.74 -3.36 -18.58
C LEU A 169 -5.02 -2.85 -19.82
N ASP A 170 -5.73 -2.72 -20.94
CA ASP A 170 -5.21 -2.06 -22.13
C ASP A 170 -5.43 -0.55 -22.11
N GLN A 171 -4.96 0.15 -23.14
CA GLN A 171 -5.09 1.60 -23.25
C GLN A 171 -6.55 2.07 -23.37
N GLU A 172 -7.44 1.22 -23.91
CA GLU A 172 -8.88 1.46 -24.03
C GLU A 172 -9.65 1.17 -22.72
N GLY A 173 -8.97 0.61 -21.72
CA GLY A 173 -9.53 0.24 -20.43
C GLY A 173 -10.23 -1.12 -20.41
N ALA A 174 -10.07 -1.95 -21.45
CA ALA A 174 -10.53 -3.33 -21.44
C ALA A 174 -9.73 -4.12 -20.40
N ARG A 175 -10.44 -4.95 -19.63
CA ARG A 175 -9.89 -5.64 -18.47
C ARG A 175 -9.96 -7.15 -18.65
N HIS A 176 -8.81 -7.81 -18.52
CA HIS A 176 -8.69 -9.27 -18.67
C HIS A 176 -8.10 -9.89 -17.41
N ALA A 177 -8.74 -10.96 -16.94
CA ALA A 177 -8.18 -11.78 -15.86
C ALA A 177 -6.93 -12.53 -16.35
N ILE A 178 -5.85 -12.49 -15.59
CA ILE A 178 -4.63 -13.23 -15.91
C ILE A 178 -4.26 -14.22 -14.81
N GLY A 179 -3.47 -15.22 -15.18
CA GLY A 179 -3.02 -16.26 -14.27
C GLY A 179 -1.79 -15.84 -13.47
N THR A 180 -1.72 -16.28 -12.21
CA THR A 180 -0.56 -16.13 -11.34
C THR A 180 -0.06 -17.49 -10.90
N ARG A 181 1.23 -17.77 -11.13
CA ARG A 181 1.91 -19.01 -10.75
C ARG A 181 2.87 -18.77 -9.58
N VAL A 182 3.05 -19.76 -8.70
CA VAL A 182 4.07 -19.72 -7.63
C VAL A 182 4.98 -20.92 -7.77
N ILE A 183 6.30 -20.67 -7.82
CA ILE A 183 7.35 -21.69 -7.88
C ILE A 183 8.46 -21.27 -6.92
N GLY A 184 8.64 -22.00 -5.82
CA GLY A 184 9.57 -21.60 -4.76
C GLY A 184 9.32 -20.18 -4.24
N ASP A 185 10.30 -19.31 -4.45
CA ASP A 185 10.27 -17.89 -4.08
C ASP A 185 9.83 -16.97 -5.24
N THR A 186 9.43 -17.54 -6.37
CA THR A 186 9.13 -16.81 -7.61
C THR A 186 7.63 -16.77 -7.87
N VAL A 187 7.13 -15.58 -8.18
CA VAL A 187 5.77 -15.32 -8.65
C VAL A 187 5.82 -14.98 -10.14
N GLU A 188 5.03 -15.69 -10.96
CA GLU A 188 4.86 -15.35 -12.38
C GLU A 188 3.48 -14.79 -12.62
N LEU A 189 3.40 -13.61 -13.26
CA LEU A 189 2.20 -13.05 -13.85
C LEU A 189 2.20 -13.36 -15.34
N ARG A 190 1.19 -14.10 -15.82
CA ARG A 190 1.14 -14.61 -17.20
C ARG A 190 -0.04 -14.05 -17.95
N VAL A 191 0.24 -13.19 -18.93
CA VAL A 191 -0.74 -12.66 -19.88
C VAL A 191 -0.78 -13.58 -21.10
N PRO A 192 -1.90 -14.30 -21.35
CA PRO A 192 -1.98 -15.21 -22.48
C PRO A 192 -1.72 -14.50 -23.82
N GLU A 193 -1.09 -15.17 -24.78
CA GLU A 193 -0.86 -14.64 -26.13
C GLU A 193 -2.13 -14.08 -26.78
N ALA A 194 -3.22 -14.84 -26.69
CA ALA A 194 -4.51 -14.46 -27.22
C ALA A 194 -5.10 -13.19 -26.57
N VAL A 195 -4.62 -12.78 -25.40
CA VAL A 195 -5.00 -11.51 -24.76
C VAL A 195 -4.13 -10.39 -25.34
N TRP A 196 -2.81 -10.44 -25.15
CA TRP A 196 -1.96 -9.29 -25.46
C TRP A 196 -1.81 -9.03 -26.98
N GLN A 197 -2.06 -10.02 -27.84
CA GLN A 197 -2.06 -9.79 -29.29
C GLN A 197 -3.22 -8.89 -29.76
N HIS A 198 -4.30 -8.78 -28.98
CA HIS A 198 -5.47 -8.00 -29.35
C HIS A 198 -5.64 -6.72 -28.52
N THR A 199 -4.77 -6.48 -27.54
CA THR A 199 -4.76 -5.25 -26.73
C THR A 199 -3.94 -4.15 -27.38
N THR A 200 -4.35 -2.89 -27.21
CA THR A 200 -3.51 -1.74 -27.54
C THR A 200 -2.56 -1.43 -26.38
N PHE A 201 -1.32 -1.10 -26.72
CA PHE A 201 -0.28 -0.74 -25.77
C PHE A 201 -0.25 0.78 -25.56
N PRO A 202 0.08 1.27 -24.35
CA PRO A 202 0.67 0.53 -23.23
C PRO A 202 -0.31 -0.40 -22.52
N LEU A 203 0.19 -1.58 -22.14
CA LEU A 203 -0.56 -2.60 -21.42
C LEU A 203 -0.14 -2.58 -19.94
N THR A 204 -1.11 -2.57 -19.02
CA THR A 204 -0.87 -2.54 -17.58
C THR A 204 -1.25 -3.86 -16.93
N ILE A 205 -0.34 -4.50 -16.19
CA ILE A 205 -0.63 -5.62 -15.30
C ILE A 205 -0.75 -5.09 -13.87
N ASP A 206 -1.85 -5.37 -13.17
CA ASP A 206 -2.21 -4.73 -11.91
C ASP A 206 -2.61 -5.73 -10.80
N PRO A 207 -1.64 -6.36 -10.12
CA PRO A 207 -1.83 -7.01 -8.83
C PRO A 207 -1.85 -6.00 -7.66
N MET A 208 -2.42 -6.43 -6.54
CA MET A 208 -2.44 -5.62 -5.32
C MET A 208 -1.94 -6.40 -4.11
N ILE A 209 -1.04 -5.80 -3.34
CA ILE A 209 -0.46 -6.38 -2.13
C ILE A 209 -1.20 -5.83 -0.93
N ARG A 210 -1.75 -6.73 -0.10
CA ARG A 210 -2.55 -6.36 1.07
C ARG A 210 -2.12 -7.14 2.29
N ASN A 211 -2.49 -6.63 3.46
CA ASN A 211 -2.46 -7.45 4.66
C ASN A 211 -3.40 -8.65 4.50
N GLY A 212 -3.01 -9.79 5.04
CA GLY A 212 -3.83 -11.00 5.03
C GLY A 212 -5.10 -10.80 5.84
N SER A 213 -6.23 -11.26 5.31
CA SER A 213 -7.45 -11.33 6.10
C SER A 213 -7.24 -12.35 7.21
N PHE A 214 -7.07 -11.87 8.44
CA PHE A 214 -7.33 -12.70 9.62
C PHE A 214 -8.77 -13.19 9.50
N ALA A 215 -9.01 -14.48 9.71
CA ALA A 215 -10.36 -15.01 9.85
C ALA A 215 -11.08 -14.14 10.91
N ASN A 216 -11.97 -13.27 10.43
CA ASN A 216 -12.73 -12.26 11.17
C ASN A 216 -12.10 -11.75 12.49
N PRO A 217 -11.39 -10.61 12.50
CA PRO A 217 -11.55 -9.71 13.62
C PRO A 217 -12.92 -9.06 13.40
N ALA A 218 -13.99 -9.68 13.91
CA ALA A 218 -15.35 -9.15 13.85
C ALA A 218 -15.34 -7.62 13.96
N GLU A 219 -15.93 -6.92 12.98
CA GLU A 219 -16.50 -5.58 13.13
C GLU A 219 -15.75 -4.64 14.12
N GLY A 220 -14.42 -4.50 13.99
CA GLY A 220 -13.63 -4.15 15.18
C GLY A 220 -12.62 -3.02 15.04
N SER A 221 -12.08 -2.75 13.85
CA SER A 221 -11.16 -1.63 13.63
C SER A 221 -11.91 -0.31 13.64
N ARG A 222 -12.35 0.09 14.83
CA ARG A 222 -12.83 1.43 15.14
C ARG A 222 -11.61 2.29 15.42
N ILE A 223 -11.60 3.52 14.92
CA ILE A 223 -10.75 4.57 15.46
C ILE A 223 -11.05 4.64 16.97
N GLY A 224 -10.17 4.03 17.77
CA GLY A 224 -10.47 3.69 19.16
C GLY A 224 -10.60 4.93 20.06
N ARG A 225 -10.02 6.06 19.65
CA ARG A 225 -10.13 7.32 20.36
C ARG A 225 -9.89 8.51 19.45
N LEU A 226 -10.87 9.40 19.38
CA LEU A 226 -10.66 10.75 18.88
C LEU A 226 -10.07 11.59 20.00
N LEU A 227 -8.88 12.16 19.80
CA LEU A 227 -8.22 12.91 20.88
C LEU A 227 -8.48 14.41 20.81
N THR A 228 -8.46 14.99 19.62
CA THR A 228 -8.76 16.40 19.46
C THR A 228 -9.33 16.70 18.08
N VAL A 229 -10.26 17.65 18.04
CA VAL A 229 -10.70 18.36 16.84
C VAL A 229 -10.27 19.80 17.05
N GLN A 230 -9.37 20.31 16.22
CA GLN A 230 -9.07 21.73 16.21
C GLN A 230 -9.64 22.33 14.93
N ARG A 231 -10.58 23.26 15.10
CA ARG A 231 -11.04 24.10 14.00
C ARG A 231 -9.98 25.17 13.76
N GLU A 232 -9.46 25.24 12.54
CA GLU A 232 -8.52 26.28 12.14
C GLU A 232 -9.27 27.62 12.09
N ILE A 233 -8.79 28.63 12.82
CA ILE A 233 -9.45 29.94 12.89
C ILE A 233 -9.24 30.64 11.56
N GLY A 234 -10.33 30.97 10.87
CA GLY A 234 -10.27 31.70 9.59
C GLY A 234 -10.27 30.82 8.34
N THR A 235 -10.32 29.49 8.46
CA THR A 235 -10.53 28.58 7.32
C THR A 235 -11.82 27.78 7.45
N SER A 236 -12.25 27.18 6.35
CA SER A 236 -13.39 26.25 6.31
C SER A 236 -12.99 24.80 6.63
N SER A 237 -11.80 24.55 7.20
CA SER A 237 -11.32 23.22 7.54
C SER A 237 -11.24 22.93 9.05
N ASP A 238 -11.58 21.70 9.42
CA ASP A 238 -11.38 21.12 10.75
C ASP A 238 -10.18 20.17 10.69
N LEU A 239 -9.29 20.18 11.69
CA LEU A 239 -8.22 19.19 11.83
C LEU A 239 -8.63 18.16 12.88
N LEU A 240 -8.57 16.89 12.51
CA LEU A 240 -9.01 15.73 13.27
C LEU A 240 -7.79 14.87 13.61
N VAL A 241 -7.38 14.80 14.87
CA VAL A 241 -6.35 13.87 15.32
C VAL A 241 -7.03 12.60 15.82
N ALA A 242 -6.89 11.53 15.05
CA ALA A 242 -7.40 10.22 15.39
C ALA A 242 -6.22 9.31 15.73
N ILE A 243 -6.22 8.80 16.96
CA ILE A 243 -5.22 7.81 17.35
C ILE A 243 -5.82 6.43 17.17
N ASN A 244 -5.08 5.61 16.43
CA ASN A 244 -5.32 4.20 16.38
C ASN A 244 -4.52 3.50 17.48
N LEU A 245 -5.21 3.16 18.58
CA LEU A 245 -4.65 2.42 19.71
C LEU A 245 -4.68 0.91 19.43
N ASN A 246 -4.05 0.49 18.33
CA ASN A 246 -4.12 -0.89 17.88
C ASN A 246 -3.08 -1.83 18.52
N SER A 247 -2.24 -1.39 19.47
CA SER A 247 -1.41 -2.32 20.26
C SER A 247 -1.01 -1.77 21.64
N ARG A 248 -0.51 -2.63 22.54
CA ARG A 248 0.09 -2.20 23.82
C ARG A 248 1.49 -1.57 23.64
N TYR A 249 2.08 -1.69 22.44
CA TYR A 249 3.50 -1.39 22.20
C TYR A 249 3.71 -0.31 21.11
N ALA A 250 2.70 -0.01 20.30
CA ALA A 250 2.72 1.03 19.27
C ALA A 250 1.37 1.76 19.27
N THR A 251 1.45 3.08 19.40
CA THR A 251 0.33 4.01 19.23
C THR A 251 0.53 4.68 17.89
N ASP A 252 -0.31 4.36 16.91
CA ASP A 252 -0.25 5.09 15.65
C ASP A 252 -1.16 6.28 15.74
N VAL A 253 -0.58 7.43 15.42
CA VAL A 253 -1.28 8.69 15.43
C VAL A 253 -1.53 9.05 13.97
N TYR A 254 -2.79 9.29 13.64
CA TYR A 254 -3.18 9.81 12.35
C TYR A 254 -3.74 11.21 12.58
N VAL A 255 -3.27 12.15 11.79
CA VAL A 255 -3.83 13.49 11.71
C VAL A 255 -4.52 13.60 10.37
N PHE A 256 -5.80 13.89 10.41
CA PHE A 256 -6.63 14.14 9.26
C PHE A 256 -6.94 15.63 9.18
N ARG A 257 -6.96 16.19 7.97
CA ARG A 257 -7.60 17.47 7.67
C ARG A 257 -8.94 17.20 7.02
N CYS A 258 -9.98 17.82 7.53
CA CYS A 258 -11.36 17.70 7.09
C CYS A 258 -11.87 19.08 6.67
N GLU A 259 -12.91 19.13 5.86
CA GLU A 259 -13.77 20.30 5.73
C GLU A 259 -14.66 20.47 6.97
N ALA A 260 -15.25 21.66 7.12
CA ALA A 260 -16.16 22.00 8.21
C ALA A 260 -17.24 20.92 8.41
N GLY A 261 -17.38 20.49 9.66
CA GLY A 261 -18.26 19.39 10.05
C GLY A 261 -17.63 18.01 9.88
N LEU A 262 -16.29 17.93 9.91
CA LEU A 262 -15.52 16.68 9.74
C LEU A 262 -15.78 15.95 8.41
N ARG A 263 -16.14 16.71 7.37
CA ARG A 263 -16.38 16.15 6.02
C ARG A 263 -15.07 15.97 5.28
N ASN A 264 -15.01 15.03 4.34
CA ASN A 264 -13.85 14.84 3.46
C ASN A 264 -12.47 14.77 4.17
N PRO A 265 -12.30 13.94 5.24
CA PRO A 265 -11.01 13.76 5.89
C PRO A 265 -9.94 13.28 4.92
N ARG A 266 -8.77 13.90 5.00
CA ARG A 266 -7.54 13.53 4.30
C ARG A 266 -6.44 13.37 5.33
N VAL A 267 -5.73 12.24 5.37
CA VAL A 267 -4.55 12.14 6.24
C VAL A 267 -3.51 13.15 5.78
N VAL A 268 -3.14 14.04 6.69
CA VAL A 268 -2.07 15.00 6.47
C VAL A 268 -0.78 14.57 7.18
N TRP A 269 -0.91 13.65 8.14
CA TRP A 269 0.22 13.02 8.81
C TRP A 269 -0.18 11.66 9.39
N SER A 270 0.70 10.67 9.27
CA SER A 270 0.63 9.41 10.01
C SER A 270 1.98 9.18 10.70
N ASP A 271 1.95 8.61 11.90
CA ASP A 271 3.19 8.22 12.56
C ASP A 271 3.82 7.04 11.83
N VAL A 272 4.83 7.34 11.01
CA VAL A 272 5.58 6.33 10.26
C VAL A 272 6.69 5.72 11.13
N ARG A 273 7.02 6.27 12.31
CA ARG A 273 8.12 5.77 13.14
C ARG A 273 7.65 4.66 14.07
N TRP A 274 8.16 3.45 13.83
CA TRP A 274 8.00 2.32 14.75
C TRP A 274 9.09 2.41 15.81
N ASN A 275 8.88 3.20 16.86
CA ASN A 275 9.80 3.19 17.97
C ASN A 275 9.03 3.17 19.29
N VAL A 276 8.92 1.96 19.84
CA VAL A 276 8.17 1.59 21.06
C VAL A 276 8.65 2.33 22.33
N ASN A 277 9.75 3.09 22.24
CA ASN A 277 10.36 3.81 23.35
C ASN A 277 10.28 5.33 23.26
N VAL A 278 9.70 5.90 22.21
CA VAL A 278 9.55 7.35 22.14
C VAL A 278 8.28 7.72 22.91
N LYS A 279 8.47 8.23 24.13
CA LYS A 279 7.49 9.12 24.77
C LYS A 279 7.39 10.41 23.94
N CYS A 280 6.95 10.32 22.69
CA CYS A 280 6.62 11.50 21.89
C CYS A 280 5.29 12.03 22.43
N ARG A 281 5.39 12.82 23.50
CA ARG A 281 4.27 13.59 24.05
C ARG A 281 3.92 14.80 23.21
N ASP A 282 4.77 15.14 22.24
CA ASP A 282 4.59 16.32 21.40
C ASP A 282 4.73 15.88 19.94
N GLY A 283 3.62 15.97 19.19
CA GLY A 283 3.59 15.84 17.73
C GLY A 283 3.49 17.23 17.12
N CYS A 284 4.35 17.56 16.16
CA CYS A 284 4.25 18.81 15.42
C CYS A 284 3.70 18.50 14.03
N PHE A 285 2.54 19.08 13.70
CA PHE A 285 2.07 19.10 12.32
C PHE A 285 2.52 20.43 11.71
N VAL A 286 3.31 20.33 10.64
CA VAL A 286 3.69 21.48 9.80
C VAL A 286 3.05 21.27 8.44
N GLY A 287 1.97 22.01 8.16
CA GLY A 287 1.30 21.98 6.86
C GLY A 287 0.61 23.30 6.58
N GLY A 288 1.14 24.09 5.64
CA GLY A 288 0.65 25.44 5.30
C GLY A 288 1.44 26.56 6.01
N ALA A 289 0.83 27.75 6.10
CA ALA A 289 1.44 28.94 6.71
C ALA A 289 1.49 28.93 8.25
N GLU A 290 0.95 27.88 8.89
CA GLU A 290 0.87 27.78 10.35
C GLU A 290 1.39 26.44 10.87
N THR A 291 2.07 26.51 12.02
CA THR A 291 2.57 25.35 12.76
C THR A 291 1.61 25.07 13.91
N ALA A 292 1.02 23.87 13.94
CA ALA A 292 0.21 23.44 15.04
C ALA A 292 0.98 22.43 15.89
N LEU A 293 1.28 22.83 17.14
CA LEU A 293 1.91 21.97 18.13
C LEU A 293 0.81 21.24 18.91
N PHE A 294 0.77 19.92 18.82
CA PHE A 294 -0.17 19.11 19.58
C PHE A 294 0.58 18.35 20.67
N ARG A 295 0.16 18.58 21.92
CA ARG A 295 0.55 17.70 23.03
C ARG A 295 -0.42 16.52 23.09
N LEU A 296 0.10 15.30 23.02
CA LEU A 296 -0.62 14.04 23.18
C LEU A 296 -0.67 13.63 24.66
#